data_AF-A0A961NMZ2-F1
#
_entry.id   AF-A0A961NMZ2-F1
#
_cell.length_a   1.000
_cell.length_b   1.000
_cell.length_c   1.000
_cell.angle_alpha   90.00
_cell.angle_beta   90.00
_cell.angle_gamma   90.00
#
_symmetry.space_group_name_H-M   'P 1'
#
loop_
_entity.id
_entity.type
_entity.pdbx_description
1 polymer ?
#
loop_
_entity_poly.entity_id
_entity_poly.type
_entity_poly.pdbx_seq_one_letter_code
_entity_poly.pdbx_strand_id
1 'polypeptide(L)'
;PATESTSDSRTGAAISAIHGDRRIAERPVFSAYEVGKACIARADIFRTHSIDSIPGDSTIAEVYEMYNHRPALDFLPVIGNHNRIVGYIRRQSLLAALSASTFARELLLRPDRTILELMDRRAVILDAHTRLSDATNILMQRTDDIRFDPFIVSLDGKYFGISTVRRVLDNLNRYFQLDLDHCRDAQMHLMDARMDRVEARTQYEARVIPQHGPGGDFAGVFEINEELALGALFDVCGKGIKAAHMVTALGSSLLAMLDFSAHQPLDFRSFELARRARQINRILCGVTPEDMYATGVLFLIDKRRKLMQLLDFGHGLMWLKRQNRIYRLGEQNTDHYGMLSFYGINPELEPICRTYRLQSGDVLFTCSDGLTEARTHDRSELGTESVIKTLMRTVRPDAVVAGMERLWSDFRAGYHQTDDLSLLTVWMP
;
A
#
# COMPACT_ATOMS: atom_id res chain seq x y z
N PRO A 1 29.18 -38.48 -50.29
CA PRO A 1 28.22 -39.43 -50.89
C PRO A 1 27.45 -40.14 -49.77
N ALA A 2 26.17 -39.80 -49.68
CA ALA A 2 25.19 -40.33 -48.74
C ALA A 2 24.93 -41.83 -48.94
N THR A 3 24.45 -42.48 -47.88
CA THR A 3 23.15 -43.19 -47.73
C THR A 3 23.28 -44.21 -46.60
N GLU A 4 22.59 -43.99 -45.47
CA GLU A 4 21.36 -44.69 -45.02
C GLU A 4 21.63 -46.09 -44.44
N SER A 5 20.92 -46.64 -43.47
CA SER A 5 19.99 -46.22 -42.41
C SER A 5 19.74 -47.50 -41.59
N THR A 6 19.35 -47.39 -40.32
CA THR A 6 18.32 -48.22 -39.62
C THR A 6 18.60 -48.40 -38.12
N SER A 7 17.52 -48.22 -37.36
CA SER A 7 17.06 -48.99 -36.19
C SER A 7 16.66 -48.16 -34.96
N ASP A 8 15.35 -48.21 -34.73
CA ASP A 8 14.55 -47.81 -33.59
C ASP A 8 14.98 -48.44 -32.25
N SER A 9 14.75 -47.71 -31.15
CA SER A 9 13.63 -48.04 -30.23
C SER A 9 13.76 -47.35 -28.88
N ARG A 10 12.67 -46.70 -28.42
CA ARG A 10 11.98 -46.89 -27.12
C ARG A 10 11.20 -45.64 -26.69
N THR A 11 9.89 -45.70 -26.93
CA THR A 11 8.80 -45.47 -25.97
C THR A 11 9.11 -44.67 -24.69
N GLY A 12 8.67 -43.41 -24.66
CA GLY A 12 8.41 -42.65 -23.45
C GLY A 12 6.91 -42.44 -23.27
N ALA A 13 6.34 -42.97 -22.19
CA ALA A 13 4.97 -42.72 -21.78
C ALA A 13 4.95 -41.87 -20.49
N ALA A 14 4.24 -40.74 -20.60
CA ALA A 14 3.46 -39.97 -19.62
C ALA A 14 3.87 -39.98 -18.12
N ILE A 15 3.92 -38.77 -17.53
CA ILE A 15 3.09 -38.36 -16.37
C ILE A 15 3.22 -36.84 -16.13
N SER A 16 2.04 -36.21 -16.00
CA SER A 16 1.72 -34.97 -15.26
C SER A 16 2.13 -33.60 -15.81
N ALA A 17 1.33 -33.13 -16.77
CA ALA A 17 1.08 -31.71 -17.01
C ALA A 17 -0.01 -31.21 -16.03
N ILE A 18 0.37 -30.62 -14.89
CA ILE A 18 -0.49 -29.75 -14.07
C ILE A 18 0.43 -28.74 -13.37
N HIS A 19 0.13 -27.44 -13.46
CA HIS A 19 0.78 -26.26 -12.80
C HIS A 19 1.59 -25.29 -13.69
N GLY A 20 1.16 -25.05 -14.94
CA GLY A 20 1.84 -24.11 -15.83
C GLY A 20 1.09 -22.86 -16.27
N ASP A 21 -0.23 -22.72 -16.03
CA ASP A 21 -1.02 -21.87 -16.94
C ASP A 21 -2.17 -21.07 -16.30
N ARG A 22 -1.89 -20.33 -15.21
CA ARG A 22 -2.87 -19.41 -14.61
C ARG A 22 -2.37 -18.03 -14.15
N ARG A 23 -1.14 -17.62 -14.51
CA ARG A 23 -0.59 -16.29 -14.11
C ARG A 23 -0.34 -15.31 -15.26
N ILE A 24 -0.87 -15.54 -16.45
CA ILE A 24 -0.70 -14.64 -17.63
C ILE A 24 -2.05 -14.06 -18.09
N ALA A 25 -3.01 -13.85 -17.17
CA ALA A 25 -4.31 -13.26 -17.49
C ALA A 25 -4.74 -12.08 -16.60
N GLU A 26 -3.83 -11.53 -15.78
CA GLU A 26 -4.07 -10.26 -15.09
C GLU A 26 -3.04 -9.24 -15.60
N ARG A 27 -3.53 -8.38 -16.49
CA ARG A 27 -2.78 -7.26 -17.06
C ARG A 27 -2.29 -6.35 -15.92
N PRO A 28 -1.09 -5.75 -16.04
CA PRO A 28 -0.59 -4.83 -15.03
C PRO A 28 -1.55 -3.67 -14.79
N VAL A 29 -1.55 -3.17 -13.55
CA VAL A 29 -2.45 -2.15 -12.99
C VAL A 29 -2.46 -0.82 -13.76
N PHE A 30 -1.51 -0.59 -14.66
CA PHE A 30 -1.54 0.50 -15.62
C PHE A 30 -2.11 0.04 -16.96
N SER A 31 -3.43 -0.02 -17.05
CA SER A 31 -4.09 0.06 -18.35
C SER A 31 -3.63 1.36 -18.98
N ALA A 32 -3.03 1.31 -20.17
CA ALA A 32 -2.59 2.49 -20.92
C ALA A 32 -3.72 3.47 -21.26
N TYR A 33 -4.91 3.34 -20.67
CA TYR A 33 -6.19 3.92 -21.05
C TYR A 33 -6.89 4.44 -19.77
N GLU A 34 -6.24 5.35 -19.02
CA GLU A 34 -6.73 5.74 -17.69
C GLU A 34 -7.85 6.79 -17.76
N VAL A 35 -7.62 7.92 -18.44
CA VAL A 35 -8.67 8.92 -18.69
C VAL A 35 -9.84 8.31 -19.45
N GLY A 36 -9.57 7.38 -20.37
CA GLY A 36 -10.60 6.61 -21.06
C GLY A 36 -11.53 5.84 -20.11
N LYS A 37 -10.98 5.20 -19.06
CA LYS A 37 -11.81 4.56 -18.02
C LYS A 37 -12.58 5.55 -17.16
N ALA A 38 -12.04 6.77 -17.00
CA ALA A 38 -12.70 7.85 -16.28
C ALA A 38 -13.72 8.62 -17.14
N CYS A 39 -14.02 8.23 -18.38
CA CYS A 39 -14.96 8.93 -19.24
C CYS A 39 -16.31 8.23 -19.34
N ILE A 40 -17.30 8.92 -19.91
CA ILE A 40 -18.55 8.36 -20.42
C ILE A 40 -18.36 8.25 -21.92
N ALA A 41 -18.41 7.04 -22.46
CA ALA A 41 -18.18 6.80 -23.88
C ALA A 41 -19.29 7.45 -24.73
N ARG A 42 -18.93 7.95 -25.90
CA ARG A 42 -19.85 8.56 -26.88
C ARG A 42 -21.09 7.70 -27.12
N ALA A 43 -20.90 6.39 -27.28
CA ALA A 43 -21.98 5.45 -27.50
C ALA A 43 -23.01 5.44 -26.35
N ASP A 44 -22.57 5.61 -25.10
CA ASP A 44 -23.46 5.62 -23.94
C ASP A 44 -24.16 6.98 -23.76
N ILE A 45 -23.49 8.08 -24.11
CA ILE A 45 -24.13 9.41 -24.21
C ILE A 45 -25.26 9.35 -25.26
N PHE A 46 -24.96 8.83 -26.46
CA PHE A 46 -25.94 8.67 -27.53
C PHE A 46 -27.07 7.73 -27.13
N ARG A 47 -26.78 6.60 -26.49
CA ARG A 47 -27.81 5.66 -26.01
C ARG A 47 -28.77 6.31 -25.00
N THR A 48 -28.24 7.17 -24.13
CA THR A 48 -29.01 7.80 -23.04
C THR A 48 -29.82 9.00 -23.54
N HIS A 49 -29.26 9.80 -24.46
CA HIS A 49 -29.83 11.09 -24.85
C HIS A 49 -30.23 11.18 -26.33
N SER A 50 -29.94 10.17 -27.16
CA SER A 50 -30.08 10.19 -28.62
C SER A 50 -29.33 11.34 -29.30
N ILE A 51 -28.32 11.89 -28.62
CA ILE A 51 -27.40 12.93 -29.09
C ILE A 51 -26.09 12.77 -28.35
N ASP A 52 -24.96 13.05 -29.01
CA ASP A 52 -23.62 13.00 -28.42
C ASP A 52 -22.75 14.22 -28.73
N SER A 53 -23.21 15.08 -29.65
CA SER A 53 -22.50 16.27 -30.11
C SER A 53 -23.47 17.23 -30.78
N ILE A 54 -23.06 18.49 -30.95
CA ILE A 54 -23.84 19.54 -31.64
C ILE A 54 -23.12 19.91 -32.93
N PRO A 55 -23.77 19.81 -34.10
CA PRO A 55 -23.25 20.36 -35.36
C PRO A 55 -23.03 21.88 -35.25
N GLY A 56 -21.91 22.40 -35.73
CA GLY A 56 -21.59 23.83 -35.63
C GLY A 56 -22.57 24.75 -36.37
N ASP A 57 -23.25 24.26 -37.40
CA ASP A 57 -24.31 24.97 -38.12
C ASP A 57 -25.68 24.95 -37.40
N SER A 58 -25.80 24.25 -36.27
CA SER A 58 -27.02 24.28 -35.46
C SER A 58 -27.32 25.69 -34.98
N THR A 59 -28.57 26.10 -35.11
CA THR A 59 -29.05 27.37 -34.58
C THR A 59 -29.08 27.34 -33.05
N ILE A 60 -28.94 28.50 -32.41
CA ILE A 60 -29.05 28.60 -30.95
C ILE A 60 -30.44 28.14 -30.47
N ALA A 61 -31.48 28.34 -31.28
CA ALA A 61 -32.84 27.89 -30.99
C ALA A 61 -32.98 26.36 -30.95
N GLU A 62 -32.40 25.64 -31.92
CA GLU A 62 -32.39 24.17 -31.92
C GLU A 62 -31.66 23.62 -30.70
N VAL A 63 -30.51 24.19 -30.36
CA VAL A 63 -29.72 23.78 -29.18
C VAL A 63 -30.48 24.07 -27.88
N TYR A 64 -31.19 25.19 -27.80
CA TYR A 64 -32.03 25.54 -26.65
C TYR A 64 -33.17 24.53 -26.45
N GLU A 65 -33.94 24.22 -27.50
CA GLU A 65 -35.01 23.22 -27.44
C GLU A 65 -34.45 21.82 -27.11
N MET A 66 -33.31 21.46 -27.69
CA MET A 66 -32.63 20.20 -27.43
C MET A 66 -32.27 20.02 -25.95
N TYR A 67 -31.77 21.07 -25.28
CA TYR A 67 -31.49 21.08 -23.84
C TYR A 67 -32.75 21.17 -22.95
N ASN A 68 -33.83 21.81 -23.42
CA ASN A 68 -35.12 21.81 -22.72
C ASN A 68 -35.71 20.41 -22.64
N HIS A 69 -35.60 19.63 -23.72
CA HIS A 69 -36.04 18.24 -23.74
C HIS A 69 -35.09 17.28 -22.99
N ARG A 70 -33.89 17.73 -22.59
CA ARG A 70 -32.85 16.90 -21.95
C ARG A 70 -32.24 17.60 -20.73
N PRO A 71 -33.00 17.81 -19.65
CA PRO A 71 -32.52 18.55 -18.48
C PRO A 71 -31.33 17.89 -17.77
N ALA A 72 -31.13 16.58 -17.93
CA ALA A 72 -29.99 15.84 -17.37
C ALA A 72 -28.68 16.02 -18.17
N LEU A 73 -28.75 16.56 -19.40
CA LEU A 73 -27.58 16.78 -20.25
C LEU A 73 -27.08 18.21 -20.03
N ASP A 74 -25.87 18.36 -19.50
CA ASP A 74 -25.29 19.68 -19.20
C ASP A 74 -24.21 20.10 -20.18
N PHE A 75 -23.59 19.19 -20.91
CA PHE A 75 -22.44 19.49 -21.76
C PHE A 75 -22.46 18.66 -23.03
N LEU A 76 -22.18 19.32 -24.17
CA LEU A 76 -21.93 18.66 -25.44
C LEU A 76 -20.76 19.33 -26.19
N PRO A 77 -19.91 18.53 -26.85
CA PRO A 77 -18.92 19.06 -27.79
C PRO A 77 -19.63 19.62 -29.03
N VAL A 78 -19.09 20.71 -29.57
CA VAL A 78 -19.52 21.26 -30.86
C VAL A 78 -18.56 20.78 -31.95
N ILE A 79 -19.13 20.15 -32.97
CA ILE A 79 -18.40 19.56 -34.10
C ILE A 79 -18.58 20.46 -35.31
N GLY A 80 -17.49 21.05 -35.77
CA GLY A 80 -17.45 21.86 -36.98
C GLY A 80 -17.17 21.04 -38.24
N ASN A 81 -16.80 21.74 -39.30
CA ASN A 81 -16.43 21.14 -40.58
C ASN A 81 -15.33 20.08 -40.41
N HIS A 82 -15.36 19.04 -41.26
CA HIS A 82 -14.40 17.94 -41.25
C HIS A 82 -14.39 17.11 -39.94
N ASN A 83 -15.52 17.08 -39.22
CA ASN A 83 -15.71 16.28 -38.01
C ASN A 83 -14.70 16.62 -36.89
N ARG A 84 -14.28 17.89 -36.82
CA ARG A 84 -13.38 18.40 -35.79
C ARG A 84 -14.15 19.05 -34.65
N ILE A 85 -13.72 18.79 -33.43
CA ILE A 85 -14.19 19.51 -32.25
C ILE A 85 -13.68 20.96 -32.35
N VAL A 86 -14.60 21.92 -32.32
CA VAL A 86 -14.30 23.37 -32.41
C VAL A 86 -14.61 24.13 -31.13
N GLY A 87 -15.28 23.49 -30.18
CA GLY A 87 -15.65 24.05 -28.89
C GLY A 87 -16.59 23.13 -28.13
N TYR A 88 -17.23 23.67 -27.10
CA TYR A 88 -18.31 23.01 -26.39
C TYR A 88 -19.34 24.04 -25.96
N ILE A 89 -20.54 23.57 -25.63
CA ILE A 89 -21.54 24.41 -24.98
C ILE A 89 -22.11 23.68 -23.78
N ARG A 90 -22.18 24.40 -22.65
CA ARG A 90 -22.93 23.94 -21.48
C ARG A 90 -24.35 24.45 -21.51
N ARG A 91 -25.28 23.64 -21.01
CA ARG A 91 -26.68 24.04 -20.80
C ARG A 91 -26.76 25.28 -19.92
N GLN A 92 -26.02 25.29 -18.81
CA GLN A 92 -26.01 26.45 -17.90
C GLN A 92 -25.50 27.73 -18.59
N SER A 93 -24.42 27.63 -19.39
CA SER A 93 -23.88 28.78 -20.13
C SER A 93 -24.86 29.31 -21.18
N LEU A 94 -25.55 28.41 -21.90
CA LEU A 94 -26.61 28.79 -22.84
C LEU A 94 -27.76 29.53 -22.15
N LEU A 95 -28.28 28.98 -21.04
CA LEU A 95 -29.38 29.59 -20.29
C LEU A 95 -28.99 30.93 -19.67
N ALA A 96 -27.75 31.04 -19.17
CA ALA A 96 -27.21 32.29 -18.65
C ALA A 96 -27.12 33.36 -19.76
N ALA A 97 -26.64 33.00 -20.95
CA ALA A 97 -26.56 33.91 -22.09
C ALA A 97 -27.94 34.40 -22.55
N LEU A 98 -28.94 33.50 -22.61
CA LEU A 98 -30.32 33.85 -22.95
C LEU A 98 -30.99 34.75 -21.90
N SER A 99 -30.48 34.72 -20.67
CA SER A 99 -31.00 35.50 -19.53
C SER A 99 -30.15 36.74 -19.22
N ALA A 100 -29.12 37.02 -20.02
CA ALA A 100 -28.17 38.10 -19.74
C ALA A 100 -28.78 39.51 -19.85
N SER A 101 -29.84 39.67 -20.64
CA SER A 101 -30.61 40.92 -20.74
C SER A 101 -32.03 40.67 -21.25
N THR A 102 -32.91 41.67 -21.11
CA THR A 102 -34.31 41.63 -21.56
C THR A 102 -34.47 41.22 -23.03
N PHE A 103 -33.54 41.62 -23.90
CA PHE A 103 -33.58 41.33 -25.34
C PHE A 103 -32.65 40.16 -25.76
N ALA A 104 -31.82 39.63 -24.85
CA ALA A 104 -30.83 38.60 -25.20
C ALA A 104 -31.49 37.36 -25.81
N ARG A 105 -32.62 36.93 -25.25
CA ARG A 105 -33.39 35.79 -25.75
C ARG A 105 -33.87 35.99 -27.18
N GLU A 106 -34.50 37.13 -27.48
CA GLU A 106 -35.01 37.43 -28.83
C GLU A 106 -33.89 37.62 -29.86
N LEU A 107 -32.74 38.15 -29.45
CA LEU A 107 -31.58 38.38 -30.32
C LEU A 107 -30.80 37.11 -30.62
N LEU A 108 -30.61 36.25 -29.62
CA LEU A 108 -29.85 35.01 -29.75
C LEU A 108 -30.64 33.89 -30.44
N LEU A 109 -31.96 33.84 -30.27
CA LEU A 109 -32.81 32.80 -30.88
C LEU A 109 -33.24 33.12 -32.32
N ARG A 110 -32.61 34.09 -32.99
CA ARG A 110 -32.90 34.38 -34.40
C ARG A 110 -32.40 33.25 -35.31
N PRO A 111 -33.07 32.97 -36.45
CA PRO A 111 -32.71 31.87 -37.33
C PRO A 111 -31.30 31.95 -37.93
N ASP A 112 -30.72 33.15 -38.01
CA ASP A 112 -29.38 33.40 -38.54
C ASP A 112 -28.26 33.21 -37.52
N ARG A 113 -28.59 33.00 -36.24
CA ARG A 113 -27.61 32.85 -35.15
C ARG A 113 -27.27 31.39 -34.91
N THR A 114 -25.97 31.08 -34.98
CA THR A 114 -25.47 29.70 -34.84
C THR A 114 -24.76 29.48 -33.51
N ILE A 115 -24.64 28.22 -33.09
CA ILE A 115 -23.97 27.87 -31.84
C ILE A 115 -22.47 28.26 -31.82
N LEU A 116 -21.84 28.43 -33.00
CA LEU A 116 -20.45 28.87 -33.13
C LEU A 116 -20.19 30.27 -32.57
N GLU A 117 -21.24 31.09 -32.46
CA GLU A 117 -21.20 32.45 -31.90
C GLU A 117 -21.27 32.46 -30.37
N LEU A 118 -21.75 31.37 -29.76
CA LEU A 118 -22.01 31.29 -28.31
C LEU A 118 -21.15 30.25 -27.58
N MET A 119 -20.69 29.21 -28.26
CA MET A 119 -19.89 28.14 -27.67
C MET A 119 -18.59 28.65 -27.04
N ASP A 120 -18.07 27.93 -26.04
CA ASP A 120 -16.74 28.16 -25.53
C ASP A 120 -15.71 27.42 -26.39
N ARG A 121 -14.70 28.15 -26.87
CA ARG A 121 -13.64 27.63 -27.74
C ARG A 121 -12.47 27.02 -26.99
N ARG A 122 -12.39 27.20 -25.66
CA ARG A 122 -11.32 26.71 -24.77
C ARG A 122 -11.56 25.25 -24.35
N ALA A 123 -12.00 24.42 -25.28
CA ALA A 123 -12.21 23.00 -25.04
C ALA A 123 -10.86 22.32 -24.76
N VAL A 124 -10.72 21.66 -23.62
CA VAL A 124 -9.60 20.72 -23.42
C VAL A 124 -10.03 19.36 -23.95
N ILE A 125 -9.18 18.82 -24.82
CA ILE A 125 -9.31 17.49 -25.38
C ILE A 125 -8.13 16.68 -24.85
N LEU A 126 -8.41 15.65 -24.06
CA LEU A 126 -7.40 14.74 -23.54
C LEU A 126 -7.46 13.42 -24.30
N ASP A 127 -6.29 12.88 -24.63
CA ASP A 127 -6.22 11.53 -25.17
C ASP A 127 -6.61 10.51 -24.09
N ALA A 128 -7.34 9.46 -24.45
CA ALA A 128 -7.80 8.43 -23.54
C ALA A 128 -6.66 7.69 -22.85
N HIS A 129 -5.46 7.71 -23.45
CA HIS A 129 -4.23 7.17 -22.90
C HIS A 129 -3.51 8.09 -21.91
N THR A 130 -3.99 9.33 -21.74
CA THR A 130 -3.44 10.27 -20.75
C THR A 130 -3.58 9.70 -19.35
N ARG A 131 -2.52 9.83 -18.53
CA ARG A 131 -2.55 9.43 -17.11
C ARG A 131 -3.49 10.34 -16.32
N LEU A 132 -4.12 9.81 -15.27
CA LEU A 132 -5.01 10.61 -14.43
C LEU A 132 -4.26 11.77 -13.76
N SER A 133 -3.02 11.57 -13.33
CA SER A 133 -2.17 12.63 -12.76
C SER A 133 -1.94 13.77 -13.76
N ASP A 134 -1.61 13.44 -15.00
CA ASP A 134 -1.33 14.43 -16.04
C ASP A 134 -2.61 15.18 -16.42
N ALA A 135 -3.73 14.45 -16.50
CA ALA A 135 -5.05 15.03 -16.68
C ALA A 135 -5.38 16.03 -15.57
N THR A 136 -5.14 15.71 -14.30
CA THR A 136 -5.38 16.65 -13.20
C THR A 136 -4.56 17.93 -13.35
N ASN A 137 -3.27 17.82 -13.71
CA ASN A 137 -2.41 18.98 -13.91
C ASN A 137 -2.92 19.88 -15.04
N ILE A 138 -3.30 19.30 -16.19
CA ILE A 138 -3.84 20.05 -17.33
C ILE A 138 -5.18 20.72 -16.96
N LEU A 139 -6.07 20.00 -16.28
CA LEU A 139 -7.39 20.50 -15.89
C LEU A 139 -7.28 21.64 -14.86
N MET A 140 -6.32 21.58 -13.93
CA MET A 140 -6.11 22.60 -12.91
C MET A 140 -5.44 23.88 -13.43
N GLN A 141 -4.81 23.84 -14.61
CA GLN A 141 -4.26 25.03 -15.28
C GLN A 141 -5.33 25.90 -15.96
N ARG A 142 -6.57 25.43 -16.04
CA ARG A 142 -7.68 26.20 -16.60
C ARG A 142 -8.01 27.43 -15.74
N THR A 143 -8.53 28.46 -16.40
CA THR A 143 -9.10 29.64 -15.75
C THR A 143 -10.28 29.24 -14.87
N ASP A 144 -10.48 29.98 -13.76
CA ASP A 144 -11.43 29.61 -12.71
C ASP A 144 -12.88 29.42 -13.22
N ASP A 145 -13.28 30.17 -14.23
CA ASP A 145 -14.62 30.16 -14.85
C ASP A 145 -14.96 28.84 -15.59
N ILE A 146 -13.95 28.10 -16.05
CA ILE A 146 -14.12 26.83 -16.79
C ILE A 146 -13.33 25.65 -16.17
N ARG A 147 -12.72 25.86 -15.00
CA ARG A 147 -11.82 24.85 -14.39
C ARG A 147 -12.51 23.52 -14.17
N PHE A 148 -13.77 23.57 -13.72
CA PHE A 148 -14.56 22.39 -13.42
C PHE A 148 -15.48 21.94 -14.55
N ASP A 149 -15.41 22.61 -15.71
CA ASP A 149 -16.22 22.24 -16.86
C ASP A 149 -15.86 20.83 -17.33
N PRO A 150 -16.85 20.06 -17.83
CA PRO A 150 -16.56 18.79 -18.48
C PRO A 150 -15.57 18.98 -19.64
N PHE A 151 -14.92 17.89 -20.01
CA PHE A 151 -13.89 17.90 -21.03
C PHE A 151 -14.06 16.73 -21.97
N ILE A 152 -13.41 16.84 -23.11
CA ILE A 152 -13.59 15.88 -24.20
C ILE A 152 -12.44 14.89 -24.13
N VAL A 153 -12.77 13.62 -24.32
CA VAL A 153 -11.80 12.53 -24.43
C VAL A 153 -11.73 12.11 -25.89
N SER A 154 -10.51 12.02 -26.42
CA SER A 154 -10.24 11.47 -27.73
C SER A 154 -9.57 10.10 -27.64
N LEU A 155 -9.77 9.26 -28.64
CA LEU A 155 -9.01 8.02 -28.83
C LEU A 155 -8.61 7.96 -30.31
N ASP A 156 -7.31 7.79 -30.58
CA ASP A 156 -6.74 7.82 -31.93
C ASP A 156 -7.15 9.09 -32.72
N GLY A 157 -7.17 10.24 -32.03
CA GLY A 157 -7.56 11.53 -32.59
C GLY A 157 -9.06 11.69 -32.91
N LYS A 158 -9.90 10.72 -32.54
CA LYS A 158 -11.36 10.76 -32.75
C LYS A 158 -12.10 11.03 -31.44
N TYR A 159 -13.25 11.68 -31.52
CA TYR A 159 -14.13 11.90 -30.36
C TYR A 159 -14.55 10.55 -29.75
N PHE A 160 -14.08 10.31 -28.52
CA PHE A 160 -14.32 9.06 -27.80
C PHE A 160 -15.43 9.18 -26.76
N GLY A 161 -15.49 10.32 -26.07
CA GLY A 161 -16.48 10.55 -25.02
C GLY A 161 -16.22 11.83 -24.23
N ILE A 162 -16.93 12.02 -23.13
CA ILE A 162 -16.74 13.17 -22.23
C ILE A 162 -16.37 12.69 -20.84
N SER A 163 -15.67 13.52 -20.08
CA SER A 163 -15.38 13.28 -18.67
C SER A 163 -15.47 14.57 -17.87
N THR A 164 -15.39 14.46 -16.55
CA THR A 164 -15.45 15.59 -15.62
C THR A 164 -14.25 15.53 -14.68
N VAL A 165 -13.87 16.67 -14.12
CA VAL A 165 -12.79 16.74 -13.12
C VAL A 165 -13.08 15.79 -11.96
N ARG A 166 -14.34 15.74 -11.50
CA ARG A 166 -14.78 14.80 -10.46
C ARG A 166 -14.49 13.34 -10.83
N ARG A 167 -14.83 12.89 -12.04
CA ARG A 167 -14.60 11.49 -12.46
C ARG A 167 -13.11 11.14 -12.49
N VAL A 168 -12.26 12.09 -12.90
CA VAL A 168 -10.80 11.91 -12.87
C VAL A 168 -10.30 11.77 -11.44
N LEU A 169 -10.70 12.67 -10.54
CA LEU A 169 -10.31 12.65 -9.12
C LEU A 169 -10.81 11.40 -8.39
N ASP A 170 -12.07 11.02 -8.59
CA ASP A 170 -12.66 9.81 -7.99
C ASP A 170 -11.90 8.55 -8.45
N ASN A 171 -11.52 8.47 -9.74
CA ASN A 171 -10.71 7.36 -10.23
C ASN A 171 -9.27 7.40 -9.71
N LEU A 172 -8.65 8.57 -9.62
CA LEU A 172 -7.30 8.72 -9.10
C LEU A 172 -7.23 8.22 -7.65
N ASN A 173 -8.16 8.67 -6.80
CA ASN A 173 -8.27 8.21 -5.42
C ASN A 173 -8.53 6.70 -5.34
N ARG A 174 -9.42 6.17 -6.19
CA ARG A 174 -9.72 4.74 -6.22
C ARG A 174 -8.50 3.89 -6.59
N TYR A 175 -7.75 4.27 -7.62
CA TYR A 175 -6.54 3.54 -8.01
C TYR A 175 -5.44 3.66 -6.97
N PHE A 176 -5.27 4.84 -6.38
CA PHE A 176 -4.30 5.04 -5.32
C PHE A 176 -4.59 4.16 -4.09
N GLN A 177 -5.85 4.09 -3.65
CA GLN A 177 -6.24 3.19 -2.56
C GLN A 177 -6.02 1.71 -2.92
N LEU A 178 -6.37 1.32 -4.16
CA LEU A 178 -6.13 -0.05 -4.64
C LEU A 178 -4.63 -0.41 -4.64
N ASP A 179 -3.76 0.51 -5.04
CA ASP A 179 -2.31 0.30 -5.02
C ASP A 179 -1.79 0.16 -3.57
N LEU A 180 -2.29 0.97 -2.64
CA LEU A 180 -1.95 0.85 -1.22
C LEU A 180 -2.41 -0.49 -0.65
N ASP A 181 -3.61 -0.94 -0.99
CA ASP A 181 -4.14 -2.24 -0.56
C ASP A 181 -3.29 -3.39 -1.11
N HIS A 182 -2.91 -3.36 -2.39
CA HIS A 182 -2.02 -4.36 -2.97
C HIS A 182 -0.63 -4.39 -2.31
N CYS A 183 -0.06 -3.21 -2.00
CA CYS A 183 1.20 -3.12 -1.26
C CYS A 183 1.07 -3.69 0.15
N ARG A 184 -0.05 -3.41 0.84
CA ARG A 184 -0.34 -3.99 2.15
C ARG A 184 -0.44 -5.51 2.07
N ASP A 185 -1.17 -6.04 1.11
CA ASP A 185 -1.30 -7.49 0.91
C ASP A 185 0.07 -8.15 0.66
N ALA A 186 0.92 -7.54 -0.17
CA ALA A 186 2.27 -8.04 -0.40
C ALA A 186 3.13 -8.03 0.88
N GLN A 187 3.02 -6.98 1.70
CA GLN A 187 3.70 -6.87 2.99
C GLN A 187 3.20 -7.91 4.00
N MET A 188 1.89 -8.17 4.06
CA MET A 188 1.34 -9.22 4.92
C MET A 188 1.80 -10.62 4.49
N HIS A 189 1.83 -10.90 3.18
CA HIS A 189 2.38 -12.17 2.66
C HIS A 189 3.87 -12.35 3.00
N LEU A 190 4.65 -11.26 3.05
CA LEU A 190 6.05 -11.30 3.47
C LEU A 190 6.18 -11.70 4.95
N MET A 191 5.30 -11.20 5.83
CA MET A 191 5.29 -11.52 7.25
C MET A 191 4.82 -12.95 7.53
N ASP A 192 3.87 -13.44 6.73
CA ASP A 192 3.34 -14.80 6.81
C ASP A 192 4.23 -15.84 6.11
N ALA A 193 5.31 -15.41 5.44
CA ALA A 193 6.20 -16.29 4.70
C ALA A 193 6.82 -17.33 5.64
N ARG A 194 6.48 -18.60 5.40
CA ARG A 194 7.06 -19.74 6.10
C ARG A 194 8.21 -20.30 5.30
N MET A 195 9.27 -20.69 6.00
CA MET A 195 10.29 -21.56 5.43
C MET A 195 9.71 -22.98 5.48
N ASP A 196 9.02 -23.41 4.42
CA ASP A 196 8.26 -24.69 4.30
C ASP A 196 9.07 -25.98 4.58
N ARG A 197 10.36 -25.85 4.91
CA ARG A 197 11.32 -26.96 5.04
C ARG A 197 11.57 -27.39 6.47
N VAL A 198 11.09 -26.64 7.47
CA VAL A 198 11.34 -26.92 8.89
C VAL A 198 10.01 -27.06 9.62
N GLU A 199 9.83 -28.16 10.35
CA GLU A 199 8.69 -28.34 11.23
C GLU A 199 8.70 -27.26 12.32
N ALA A 200 7.62 -26.48 12.40
CA ALA A 200 7.49 -25.43 13.40
C ALA A 200 7.39 -26.03 14.80
N ARG A 201 8.40 -25.79 15.63
CA ARG A 201 8.48 -26.28 17.03
C ARG A 201 8.45 -25.14 18.04
N THR A 202 8.66 -23.91 17.58
CA THR A 202 8.55 -22.71 18.39
C THR A 202 7.08 -22.38 18.58
N GLN A 203 6.68 -22.19 19.84
CA GLN A 203 5.32 -21.77 20.17
C GLN A 203 5.32 -20.24 20.26
N TYR A 204 4.61 -19.60 19.33
CA TYR A 204 4.58 -18.15 19.21
C TYR A 204 3.25 -17.65 18.65
N GLU A 205 3.00 -16.36 18.84
CA GLU A 205 1.93 -15.62 18.17
C GLU A 205 2.47 -14.24 17.80
N ALA A 206 2.25 -13.83 16.55
CA ALA A 206 2.66 -12.55 16.02
C ALA A 206 1.45 -11.87 15.37
N ARG A 207 1.34 -10.56 15.56
CA ARG A 207 0.22 -9.77 15.05
C ARG A 207 0.71 -8.39 14.65
N VAL A 208 0.38 -7.98 13.44
CA VAL A 208 0.62 -6.62 12.93
C VAL A 208 -0.72 -6.06 12.45
N ILE A 209 -1.12 -4.91 12.97
CA ILE A 209 -2.34 -4.18 12.60
C ILE A 209 -1.92 -2.79 12.13
N PRO A 210 -1.74 -2.58 10.81
CA PRO A 210 -1.40 -1.28 10.25
C PRO A 210 -2.48 -0.22 10.49
N GLN A 211 -2.07 1.02 10.72
CA GLN A 211 -2.96 2.17 10.88
C GLN A 211 -3.70 2.50 9.56
N HIS A 212 -2.96 2.57 8.44
CA HIS A 212 -3.53 2.85 7.11
C HIS A 212 -2.59 2.36 6.00
N GLY A 213 -3.14 1.75 4.95
CA GLY A 213 -2.34 1.22 3.84
C GLY A 213 -1.29 0.19 4.30
N PRO A 214 -0.14 0.09 3.63
CA PRO A 214 0.99 -0.69 4.12
C PRO A 214 1.70 0.05 5.27
N GLY A 215 2.12 -0.70 6.29
CA GLY A 215 2.63 -0.18 7.56
C GLY A 215 4.16 -0.01 7.62
N GLY A 216 4.63 0.64 8.68
CA GLY A 216 6.04 0.74 9.08
C GLY A 216 6.48 -0.39 10.00
N ASP A 217 5.56 -1.20 10.50
CA ASP A 217 5.89 -2.30 11.40
C ASP A 217 6.23 -3.63 10.69
N PHE A 218 7.09 -4.42 11.33
CA PHE A 218 7.43 -5.79 10.97
C PHE A 218 7.44 -6.67 12.22
N ALA A 219 6.73 -7.80 12.22
CA ALA A 219 6.82 -8.78 13.30
C ALA A 219 6.72 -10.21 12.77
N GLY A 220 7.55 -11.11 13.28
CA GLY A 220 7.52 -12.51 12.88
C GLY A 220 8.51 -13.40 13.62
N VAL A 221 8.31 -14.70 13.49
CA VAL A 221 9.24 -15.74 13.94
C VAL A 221 9.51 -16.68 12.77
N PHE A 222 10.79 -16.91 12.50
CA PHE A 222 11.25 -17.74 11.41
C PHE A 222 12.02 -18.93 11.97
N GLU A 223 11.57 -20.13 11.64
CA GLU A 223 12.28 -21.36 11.96
C GLU A 223 13.52 -21.48 11.09
N ILE A 224 14.69 -21.62 11.71
CA ILE A 224 15.95 -21.82 10.98
C ILE A 224 16.20 -23.32 10.80
N ASN A 225 16.04 -24.09 11.87
CA ASN A 225 16.18 -25.55 11.89
C ASN A 225 15.48 -26.13 13.14
N GLU A 226 15.67 -27.42 13.43
CA GLU A 226 15.04 -28.07 14.60
C GLU A 226 15.42 -27.45 15.95
N GLU A 227 16.59 -26.81 16.07
CA GLU A 227 17.11 -26.22 17.31
C GLU A 227 16.97 -24.69 17.37
N LEU A 228 16.97 -24.00 16.23
CA LEU A 228 17.07 -22.55 16.17
C LEU A 228 15.84 -21.89 15.55
N ALA A 229 15.41 -20.77 16.15
CA ALA A 229 14.40 -19.88 15.61
C ALA A 229 14.83 -18.41 15.76
N LEU A 230 14.50 -17.58 14.77
CA LEU A 230 14.77 -16.15 14.76
C LEU A 230 13.47 -15.37 14.91
N GLY A 231 13.32 -14.63 16.00
CA GLY A 231 12.23 -13.68 16.19
C GLY A 231 12.66 -12.25 15.87
N ALA A 232 11.76 -11.47 15.29
CA ALA A 232 11.99 -10.08 14.94
C ALA A 232 10.73 -9.27 15.21
N LEU A 233 10.89 -8.09 15.79
CA LEU A 233 9.88 -7.03 15.78
C LEU A 233 10.60 -5.70 15.50
N PHE A 234 10.17 -4.98 14.48
CA PHE A 234 10.72 -3.69 14.11
C PHE A 234 9.60 -2.70 13.80
N ASP A 235 9.87 -1.45 14.13
CA ASP A 235 9.01 -0.29 13.92
C ASP A 235 9.83 0.75 13.17
N VAL A 236 9.43 1.03 11.93
CA VAL A 236 10.12 1.93 11.02
C VAL A 236 9.62 3.36 11.21
N CYS A 237 10.56 4.29 11.41
CA CYS A 237 10.28 5.71 11.46
C CYS A 237 9.63 6.22 10.16
N GLY A 238 8.56 6.99 10.30
CA GLY A 238 7.80 7.54 9.18
C GLY A 238 6.52 6.76 8.92
N LYS A 239 5.79 7.10 7.85
CA LYS A 239 4.51 6.46 7.52
C LYS A 239 4.35 6.27 6.00
N GLY A 240 3.44 5.39 5.62
CA GLY A 240 3.07 5.14 4.23
C GLY A 240 4.13 4.37 3.44
N ILE A 241 4.16 4.60 2.12
CA ILE A 241 4.93 3.78 1.16
C ILE A 241 6.44 3.73 1.49
N LYS A 242 7.00 4.82 2.00
CA LYS A 242 8.42 4.91 2.34
C LYS A 242 8.80 3.98 3.50
N ALA A 243 7.96 3.92 4.55
CA ALA A 243 8.13 3.01 5.68
C ALA A 243 7.91 1.55 5.25
N ALA A 244 6.85 1.31 4.47
CA ALA A 244 6.55 0.00 3.91
C ALA A 244 7.69 -0.59 3.04
N HIS A 245 8.37 0.27 2.27
CA HIS A 245 9.55 -0.13 1.49
C HIS A 245 10.68 -0.61 2.39
N MET A 246 10.98 0.09 3.48
CA MET A 246 12.00 -0.34 4.44
C MET A 246 11.62 -1.66 5.14
N VAL A 247 10.35 -1.83 5.52
CA VAL A 247 9.84 -3.12 6.04
C VAL A 247 10.06 -4.24 5.02
N THR A 248 9.77 -3.99 3.74
CA THR A 248 9.95 -4.96 2.66
C THR A 248 11.42 -5.31 2.48
N ALA A 249 12.31 -4.31 2.50
CA ALA A 249 13.75 -4.50 2.41
C ALA A 249 14.29 -5.31 3.61
N LEU A 250 13.83 -5.01 4.82
CA LEU A 250 14.18 -5.74 6.04
C LEU A 250 13.73 -7.19 5.97
N GLY A 251 12.43 -7.42 5.74
CA GLY A 251 11.86 -8.77 5.69
C GLY A 251 12.47 -9.62 4.58
N SER A 252 12.65 -9.06 3.39
CA SER A 252 13.29 -9.76 2.26
C SER A 252 14.75 -10.11 2.55
N SER A 253 15.48 -9.20 3.21
CA SER A 253 16.87 -9.46 3.60
C SER A 253 16.97 -10.55 4.67
N LEU A 254 16.04 -10.56 5.64
CA LEU A 254 15.93 -11.62 6.64
C LEU A 254 15.61 -12.97 5.98
N LEU A 255 14.60 -13.04 5.12
CA LEU A 255 14.23 -14.27 4.42
C LEU A 255 15.36 -14.80 3.53
N ALA A 256 16.00 -13.93 2.75
CA ALA A 256 17.15 -14.31 1.94
C ALA A 256 18.30 -14.86 2.79
N MET A 257 18.63 -14.17 3.89
CA MET A 257 19.64 -14.62 4.84
C MET A 257 19.29 -16.01 5.41
N LEU A 258 18.04 -16.25 5.76
CA LEU A 258 17.57 -17.53 6.31
C LEU A 258 17.61 -18.66 5.28
N ASP A 259 17.19 -18.41 4.04
CA ASP A 259 17.22 -19.41 2.96
C ASP A 259 18.66 -19.85 2.64
N PHE A 260 19.59 -18.90 2.55
CA PHE A 260 21.03 -19.21 2.42
C PHE A 260 21.57 -20.01 3.61
N SER A 261 21.05 -19.76 4.81
CA SER A 261 21.47 -20.40 6.06
C SER A 261 20.94 -21.83 6.20
N ALA A 262 19.78 -22.13 5.63
CA ALA A 262 19.13 -23.45 5.70
C ALA A 262 19.99 -24.58 5.10
N HIS A 263 20.97 -24.24 4.26
CA HIS A 263 21.85 -25.20 3.59
C HIS A 263 23.16 -25.46 4.36
N GLN A 264 23.29 -24.94 5.59
CA GLN A 264 24.51 -25.03 6.40
C GLN A 264 24.22 -25.66 7.77
N PRO A 265 25.15 -26.45 8.33
CA PRO A 265 25.04 -26.94 9.70
C PRO A 265 25.26 -25.78 10.68
N LEU A 266 24.18 -25.12 11.08
CA LEU A 266 24.21 -23.98 11.97
C LEU A 266 23.79 -24.35 13.39
N ASP A 267 24.55 -23.85 14.35
CA ASP A 267 24.21 -23.88 15.77
C ASP A 267 24.14 -22.44 16.33
N PHE A 268 23.75 -22.34 17.60
CA PHE A 268 23.56 -21.08 18.29
C PHE A 268 24.77 -20.13 18.25
N ARG A 269 26.00 -20.67 18.18
CA ARG A 269 27.23 -19.86 18.12
C ARG A 269 27.62 -19.56 16.68
N SER A 270 27.54 -20.54 15.78
CA SER A 270 27.92 -20.36 14.38
C SER A 270 26.93 -19.54 13.55
N PHE A 271 25.72 -19.30 14.07
CA PHE A 271 24.77 -18.40 13.43
C PHE A 271 25.30 -16.95 13.32
N GLU A 272 26.10 -16.49 14.28
CA GLU A 272 26.72 -15.15 14.27
C GLU A 272 25.70 -14.00 14.07
N LEU A 273 24.67 -13.96 14.92
CA LEU A 273 23.53 -13.04 14.81
C LEU A 273 23.93 -11.57 14.59
N ALA A 274 24.88 -11.05 15.38
CA ALA A 274 25.37 -9.67 15.26
C ALA A 274 26.02 -9.38 13.89
N ARG A 275 26.80 -10.32 13.34
CA ARG A 275 27.44 -10.15 12.03
C ARG A 275 26.39 -10.07 10.93
N ARG A 276 25.38 -10.93 10.99
CA ARG A 276 24.27 -10.95 10.02
C ARG A 276 23.41 -9.70 10.12
N ALA A 277 23.12 -9.24 11.33
CA ALA A 277 22.44 -7.96 11.54
C ALA A 277 23.26 -6.78 10.97
N ARG A 278 24.58 -6.75 11.15
CA ARG A 278 25.44 -5.72 10.51
C ARG A 278 25.33 -5.74 8.98
N GLN A 279 25.30 -6.93 8.37
CA GLN A 279 25.15 -7.07 6.92
C GLN A 279 23.81 -6.52 6.43
N ILE A 280 22.71 -6.90 7.09
CA ILE A 280 21.37 -6.40 6.76
C ILE A 280 21.28 -4.89 6.98
N ASN A 281 21.84 -4.36 8.07
CA ASN A 281 21.92 -2.92 8.31
C ASN A 281 22.57 -2.16 7.15
N ARG A 282 23.71 -2.64 6.64
CA ARG A 282 24.37 -2.05 5.46
C ARG A 282 23.51 -2.11 4.20
N ILE A 283 22.76 -3.19 4.01
CA ILE A 283 21.79 -3.29 2.90
C ILE A 283 20.72 -2.22 3.07
N LEU A 284 20.11 -2.10 4.25
CA LEU A 284 19.07 -1.10 4.52
C LEU A 284 19.58 0.31 4.23
N CYS A 285 20.73 0.71 4.78
CA CYS A 285 21.33 2.02 4.51
C CYS A 285 21.55 2.29 3.01
N GLY A 286 21.77 1.26 2.20
CA GLY A 286 21.99 1.38 0.76
C GLY A 286 20.73 1.37 -0.09
N VAL A 287 19.60 0.88 0.42
CA VAL A 287 18.35 0.68 -0.35
C VAL A 287 17.16 1.47 0.16
N THR A 288 17.29 2.17 1.29
CA THR A 288 16.27 3.05 1.86
C THR A 288 16.75 4.49 1.93
N PRO A 289 15.85 5.50 1.91
CA PRO A 289 16.24 6.91 2.06
C PRO A 289 16.99 7.18 3.38
N GLU A 290 17.87 8.19 3.37
CA GLU A 290 18.83 8.48 4.47
C GLU A 290 18.17 8.86 5.81
N ASP A 291 16.96 9.39 5.77
CA ASP A 291 16.16 9.78 6.93
C ASP A 291 15.25 8.64 7.45
N MET A 292 15.40 7.42 6.91
CA MET A 292 14.70 6.23 7.39
C MET A 292 15.55 5.44 8.38
N TYR A 293 14.90 4.95 9.43
CA TYR A 293 15.49 4.02 10.38
C TYR A 293 14.41 3.17 11.02
N ALA A 294 14.79 2.06 11.63
CA ALA A 294 13.89 1.23 12.41
C ALA A 294 14.40 1.09 13.85
N THR A 295 13.48 1.16 14.80
CA THR A 295 13.69 0.65 16.15
C THR A 295 13.15 -0.77 16.22
N GLY A 296 13.67 -1.60 17.10
CA GLY A 296 13.17 -2.97 17.22
C GLY A 296 14.08 -3.92 17.96
N VAL A 297 13.69 -5.18 17.96
CA VAL A 297 14.46 -6.28 18.51
C VAL A 297 14.61 -7.41 17.49
N LEU A 298 15.80 -8.00 17.48
CA LEU A 298 16.09 -9.24 16.74
C LEU A 298 16.68 -10.24 17.73
N PHE A 299 16.09 -11.42 17.82
CA PHE A 299 16.52 -12.42 18.78
C PHE A 299 16.55 -13.84 18.21
N LEU A 300 17.61 -14.57 18.56
CA LEU A 300 17.82 -15.96 18.18
C LEU A 300 17.57 -16.85 19.40
N ILE A 301 16.71 -17.86 19.28
CA ILE A 301 16.40 -18.83 20.33
C ILE A 301 17.03 -20.17 20.00
N ASP A 302 17.80 -20.73 20.94
CA ASP A 302 18.18 -22.15 20.98
C ASP A 302 17.15 -22.90 21.83
N LYS A 303 16.27 -23.64 21.15
CA LYS A 303 15.17 -24.42 21.73
C LYS A 303 15.68 -25.52 22.67
N ARG A 304 16.82 -26.13 22.34
CA ARG A 304 17.38 -27.26 23.10
C ARG A 304 18.13 -26.79 24.34
N ARG A 305 19.00 -25.81 24.20
CA ARG A 305 19.80 -25.25 25.32
C ARG A 305 19.05 -24.21 26.14
N LYS A 306 17.89 -23.74 25.65
CA LYS A 306 17.07 -22.68 26.26
C LYS A 306 17.90 -21.42 26.46
N LEU A 307 18.54 -20.98 25.39
CA LEU A 307 19.33 -19.75 25.35
C LEU A 307 18.71 -18.79 24.33
N MET A 308 18.85 -17.51 24.58
CA MET A 308 18.44 -16.47 23.64
C MET A 308 19.58 -15.47 23.45
N GLN A 309 19.93 -15.17 22.21
CA GLN A 309 20.70 -13.98 21.86
C GLN A 309 19.71 -12.86 21.49
N LEU A 310 19.93 -11.64 22.00
CA LEU A 310 19.10 -10.47 21.76
C LEU A 310 19.97 -9.32 21.23
N LEU A 311 19.51 -8.72 20.15
CA LEU A 311 19.91 -7.41 19.66
C LEU A 311 18.73 -6.46 19.86
N ASP A 312 18.97 -5.33 20.51
CA ASP A 312 18.00 -4.26 20.70
C ASP A 312 18.50 -3.01 19.97
N PHE A 313 17.71 -2.53 19.02
CA PHE A 313 18.01 -1.40 18.14
C PHE A 313 17.32 -0.12 18.62
N GLY A 314 17.38 0.14 19.93
CA GLY A 314 16.81 1.33 20.56
C GLY A 314 15.32 1.21 20.90
N HIS A 315 14.78 -0.02 20.89
CA HIS A 315 13.37 -0.29 21.16
C HIS A 315 13.08 -0.32 22.66
N GLY A 316 13.85 -1.12 23.41
CA GLY A 316 13.66 -1.31 24.83
C GLY A 316 12.30 -1.92 25.24
N LEU A 317 11.50 -2.44 24.31
CA LEU A 317 10.18 -3.04 24.59
C LEU A 317 10.21 -4.56 24.43
N MET A 318 11.03 -5.23 25.25
CA MET A 318 11.03 -6.69 25.37
C MET A 318 10.97 -7.11 26.84
N TRP A 319 10.02 -8.00 27.14
CA TRP A 319 9.80 -8.52 28.48
C TRP A 319 9.87 -10.04 28.50
N LEU A 320 10.42 -10.57 29.59
CA LEU A 320 10.40 -11.98 29.94
C LEU A 320 9.51 -12.17 31.16
N LYS A 321 8.42 -12.89 31.00
CA LYS A 321 7.63 -13.43 32.11
C LYS A 321 8.19 -14.79 32.52
N ARG A 322 8.53 -14.92 33.80
CA ARG A 322 8.88 -16.18 34.45
C ARG A 322 8.03 -16.34 35.69
N GLN A 323 7.14 -17.33 35.69
CA GLN A 323 6.18 -17.54 36.76
C GLN A 323 5.40 -16.24 37.05
N ASN A 324 5.54 -15.68 38.26
CA ASN A 324 4.89 -14.45 38.70
C ASN A 324 5.85 -13.25 38.74
N ARG A 325 6.84 -13.20 37.84
CA ARG A 325 7.80 -12.10 37.72
C ARG A 325 7.97 -11.69 36.26
N ILE A 326 8.07 -10.39 36.01
CA ILE A 326 8.42 -9.81 34.71
C ILE A 326 9.82 -9.20 34.79
N TYR A 327 10.65 -9.48 33.81
CA TYR A 327 11.96 -8.89 33.62
C TYR A 327 11.95 -8.11 32.31
N ARG A 328 12.41 -6.86 32.32
CA ARG A 328 12.68 -6.11 31.09
C ARG A 328 14.05 -6.54 30.54
N LEU A 329 14.13 -6.83 29.25
CA LEU A 329 15.38 -7.20 28.57
C LEU A 329 15.91 -6.00 27.78
N GLY A 330 17.19 -6.06 27.39
CA GLY A 330 17.75 -5.09 26.42
C GLY A 330 18.10 -3.69 26.94
N GLU A 331 18.11 -3.44 28.25
CA GLU A 331 18.26 -2.06 28.77
C GLU A 331 19.51 -1.31 28.22
N GLN A 332 19.18 -0.22 27.48
CA GLN A 332 19.94 0.84 26.79
C GLN A 332 21.27 0.46 26.11
N ASN A 333 21.21 0.28 24.79
CA ASN A 333 22.36 0.36 23.88
C ASN A 333 22.55 1.83 23.45
N THR A 334 23.23 2.62 24.28
CA THR A 334 24.00 3.73 23.73
C THR A 334 25.28 3.14 23.12
N ASP A 335 25.61 3.51 21.89
CA ASP A 335 26.95 3.23 21.37
C ASP A 335 28.04 3.91 22.24
N HIS A 336 29.32 3.70 21.92
CA HIS A 336 30.43 4.34 22.64
C HIS A 336 30.34 5.89 22.67
N TYR A 337 29.45 6.50 21.88
CA TYR A 337 29.23 7.94 21.75
C TYR A 337 27.91 8.43 22.36
N GLY A 338 27.12 7.57 23.01
CA GLY A 338 25.85 7.98 23.62
C GLY A 338 24.66 8.00 22.66
N MET A 339 24.81 7.54 21.41
CA MET A 339 23.74 7.53 20.41
C MET A 339 22.93 6.24 20.44
N LEU A 340 21.62 6.37 20.19
CA LEU A 340 20.70 5.24 20.07
C LEU A 340 21.06 4.38 18.85
N SER A 341 21.14 3.06 19.05
CA SER A 341 21.54 2.09 18.03
C SER A 341 20.39 1.76 17.05
N PHE A 342 19.89 2.74 16.30
CA PHE A 342 18.82 2.52 15.32
C PHE A 342 19.30 1.73 14.10
N TYR A 343 18.41 0.91 13.55
CA TYR A 343 18.71 0.03 12.44
C TYR A 343 18.48 0.72 11.09
N GLY A 344 19.39 0.58 10.15
CA GLY A 344 19.28 1.12 8.79
C GLY A 344 19.72 2.58 8.61
N ILE A 345 20.26 3.25 9.64
CA ILE A 345 20.72 4.65 9.55
C ILE A 345 22.25 4.80 9.49
N ASN A 346 22.99 3.98 10.22
CA ASN A 346 24.45 4.05 10.29
C ASN A 346 25.05 2.76 9.72
N PRO A 347 25.72 2.76 8.56
CA PRO A 347 26.26 1.55 7.93
C PRO A 347 27.36 0.86 8.75
N GLU A 348 27.99 1.58 9.69
CA GLU A 348 29.01 1.07 10.60
C GLU A 348 28.45 0.72 12.00
N LEU A 349 27.14 0.51 12.10
CA LEU A 349 26.50 0.01 13.32
C LEU A 349 27.17 -1.28 13.80
N GLU A 350 27.53 -1.31 15.08
CA GLU A 350 28.08 -2.49 15.76
C GLU A 350 27.07 -3.01 16.80
N PRO A 351 26.21 -4.00 16.43
CA PRO A 351 25.13 -4.44 17.31
C PRO A 351 25.66 -5.15 18.56
N ILE A 352 25.20 -4.72 19.74
CA ILE A 352 25.54 -5.36 21.01
C ILE A 352 24.64 -6.58 21.24
N CYS A 353 25.24 -7.77 21.18
CA CYS A 353 24.55 -9.04 21.38
C CYS A 353 24.58 -9.49 22.85
N ARG A 354 23.42 -9.51 23.50
CA ARG A 354 23.26 -10.03 24.87
C ARG A 354 22.72 -11.44 24.86
N THR A 355 23.21 -12.29 25.75
CA THR A 355 22.72 -13.68 25.88
C THR A 355 21.95 -13.86 27.18
N TYR A 356 20.76 -14.45 27.10
CA TYR A 356 19.87 -14.73 28.21
C TYR A 356 19.62 -16.24 28.33
N ARG A 357 19.48 -16.72 29.57
CA ARG A 357 19.09 -18.10 29.85
C ARG A 357 17.59 -18.18 30.12
N LEU A 358 16.92 -18.98 29.31
CA LEU A 358 15.49 -19.26 29.39
C LEU A 358 15.22 -20.53 30.22
N GLN A 359 13.98 -20.71 30.62
CA GLN A 359 13.43 -21.86 31.35
C GLN A 359 12.14 -22.33 30.68
N SER A 360 11.72 -23.57 30.94
CA SER A 360 10.37 -24.02 30.55
C SER A 360 9.31 -23.16 31.24
N GLY A 361 8.27 -22.80 30.50
CA GLY A 361 7.20 -21.91 30.96
C GLY A 361 7.56 -20.42 30.92
N ASP A 362 8.77 -20.05 30.46
CA ASP A 362 9.10 -18.65 30.19
C ASP A 362 8.29 -18.14 28.99
N VAL A 363 7.78 -16.92 29.09
CA VAL A 363 7.08 -16.22 28.01
C VAL A 363 7.81 -14.93 27.68
N LEU A 364 8.28 -14.81 26.46
CA LEU A 364 8.83 -13.59 25.88
C LEU A 364 7.70 -12.81 25.24
N PHE A 365 7.70 -11.49 25.42
CA PHE A 365 6.75 -10.59 24.80
C PHE A 365 7.45 -9.31 24.34
N THR A 366 7.15 -8.85 23.14
CA THR A 366 7.58 -7.57 22.59
C THR A 366 6.44 -6.95 21.79
N CYS A 367 6.41 -5.63 21.72
CA CYS A 367 5.41 -4.87 20.98
C CYS A 367 6.02 -3.61 20.38
N SER A 368 5.42 -3.02 19.34
CA SER A 368 5.77 -1.67 18.88
C SER A 368 5.25 -0.59 19.84
N ASP A 369 5.63 0.66 19.60
CA ASP A 369 5.17 1.78 20.41
C ASP A 369 3.67 2.06 20.24
N GLY A 370 3.04 1.61 19.14
CA GLY A 370 1.60 1.75 18.93
C GLY A 370 0.72 1.01 19.95
N LEU A 371 1.31 0.11 20.77
CA LEU A 371 0.66 -0.36 22.00
C LEU A 371 0.84 0.62 23.16
N THR A 372 2.07 1.01 23.48
CA THR A 372 2.41 1.78 24.69
C THR A 372 2.01 3.25 24.58
N GLU A 373 2.08 3.82 23.39
CA GLU A 373 1.71 5.20 23.06
C GLU A 373 0.26 5.29 22.54
N ALA A 374 -0.52 4.20 22.60
CA ALA A 374 -1.93 4.25 22.29
C ALA A 374 -2.64 5.30 23.15
N ARG A 375 -3.49 6.13 22.53
CA ARG A 375 -4.09 7.30 23.17
C ARG A 375 -5.60 7.20 23.36
N THR A 376 -6.07 7.77 24.46
CA THR A 376 -7.46 8.13 24.71
C THR A 376 -7.81 9.50 24.10
N HIS A 377 -9.10 9.87 24.14
CA HIS A 377 -9.58 11.19 23.70
C HIS A 377 -8.93 12.38 24.42
N ASP A 378 -8.47 12.21 25.66
CA ASP A 378 -7.75 13.21 26.45
C ASP A 378 -6.23 13.22 26.18
N ARG A 379 -5.76 12.39 25.24
CA ARG A 379 -4.35 12.21 24.85
C ARG A 379 -3.48 11.53 25.91
N SER A 380 -4.07 10.88 26.91
CA SER A 380 -3.32 10.03 27.85
C SER A 380 -2.80 8.78 27.15
N GLU A 381 -1.56 8.38 27.42
CA GLU A 381 -0.93 7.19 26.83
C GLU A 381 -1.12 5.94 27.72
N LEU A 382 -1.22 4.76 27.08
CA LEU A 382 -1.43 3.47 27.76
C LEU A 382 -0.28 3.11 28.71
N GLY A 383 0.95 3.37 28.28
CA GLY A 383 2.18 3.21 29.04
C GLY A 383 2.62 1.76 29.28
N THR A 384 3.93 1.57 29.49
CA THR A 384 4.51 0.23 29.72
C THR A 384 3.99 -0.47 30.98
N GLU A 385 3.53 0.28 31.99
CA GLU A 385 2.97 -0.30 33.20
C GLU A 385 1.72 -1.16 32.94
N SER A 386 0.84 -0.69 32.04
CA SER A 386 -0.39 -1.38 31.68
C SER A 386 -0.09 -2.68 30.94
N VAL A 387 0.96 -2.68 30.10
CA VAL A 387 1.49 -3.88 29.45
C VAL A 387 1.99 -4.88 30.49
N ILE A 388 2.82 -4.44 31.45
CA ILE A 388 3.36 -5.31 32.50
C ILE A 388 2.24 -5.90 33.37
N LYS A 389 1.26 -5.09 33.78
CA LYS A 389 0.08 -5.55 34.56
C LYS A 389 -0.72 -6.60 33.80
N THR A 390 -0.90 -6.41 32.50
CA THR A 390 -1.63 -7.36 31.64
C THR A 390 -0.85 -8.66 31.48
N LEU A 391 0.46 -8.57 31.18
CA LEU A 391 1.34 -9.75 31.06
C LEU A 391 1.37 -10.58 32.35
N MET A 392 1.39 -9.92 33.52
CA MET A 392 1.31 -10.59 34.81
C MET A 392 0.01 -11.38 35.00
N ARG A 393 -1.14 -10.78 34.65
CA ARG A 393 -2.47 -11.39 34.79
C ARG A 393 -2.73 -12.53 33.80
N THR A 394 -2.11 -12.50 32.63
CA THR A 394 -2.32 -13.53 31.60
C THR A 394 -1.66 -14.85 31.98
N VAL A 395 -2.44 -15.86 32.35
CA VAL A 395 -1.92 -17.16 32.80
C VAL A 395 -1.43 -18.02 31.64
N ARG A 396 -2.20 -18.09 30.54
CA ARG A 396 -1.87 -18.90 29.38
C ARG A 396 -0.98 -18.13 28.40
N PRO A 397 0.16 -18.69 27.94
CA PRO A 397 1.04 -18.01 26.99
C PRO A 397 0.35 -17.63 25.67
N ASP A 398 -0.50 -18.50 25.15
CA ASP A 398 -1.26 -18.30 23.91
C ASP A 398 -2.43 -17.29 24.04
N ALA A 399 -2.61 -16.69 25.21
CA ALA A 399 -3.59 -15.63 25.45
C ALA A 399 -2.95 -14.25 25.57
N VAL A 400 -1.61 -14.14 25.44
CA VAL A 400 -0.88 -12.87 25.63
C VAL A 400 -1.27 -11.85 24.57
N VAL A 401 -1.17 -12.19 23.28
CA VAL A 401 -1.50 -11.27 22.18
C VAL A 401 -2.96 -10.84 22.25
N ALA A 402 -3.90 -11.79 22.37
CA ALA A 402 -5.32 -11.49 22.53
C ALA A 402 -5.64 -10.66 23.79
N GLY A 403 -4.82 -10.76 24.85
CA GLY A 403 -4.93 -9.92 26.04
C GLY A 403 -4.47 -8.48 25.79
N MET A 404 -3.37 -8.31 25.04
CA MET A 404 -2.84 -6.99 24.68
C MET A 404 -3.71 -6.28 23.65
N GLU A 405 -4.27 -6.99 22.67
CA GLU A 405 -5.24 -6.41 21.72
C GLU A 405 -6.49 -5.89 22.45
N ARG A 406 -7.00 -6.65 23.43
CA ARG A 406 -8.13 -6.21 24.27
C ARG A 406 -7.77 -4.98 25.08
N LEU A 407 -6.62 -4.99 25.76
CA LEU A 407 -6.11 -3.83 26.49
C LEU A 407 -6.06 -2.59 25.59
N TRP A 408 -5.48 -2.72 24.39
CA TRP A 408 -5.34 -1.64 23.42
C TRP A 408 -6.69 -1.11 22.91
N SER A 409 -7.61 -2.01 22.56
CA SER A 409 -8.95 -1.63 22.10
C SER A 409 -9.76 -0.94 23.18
N ASP A 410 -9.80 -1.52 24.38
CA ASP A 410 -10.57 -1.01 25.51
C ASP A 410 -10.02 0.34 25.98
N PHE A 411 -8.68 0.49 26.03
CA PHE A 411 -8.04 1.74 26.46
C PHE A 411 -8.36 2.90 25.52
N ARG A 412 -8.33 2.70 24.19
CA ARG A 412 -8.66 3.77 23.23
C ARG A 412 -10.12 4.21 23.31
N ALA A 413 -11.02 3.33 23.75
CA ALA A 413 -12.46 3.61 23.89
C ALA A 413 -13.10 4.26 22.64
N GLY A 414 -12.68 3.80 21.44
CA GLY A 414 -13.15 4.33 20.15
C GLY A 414 -12.29 5.45 19.56
N TYR A 415 -11.24 5.91 20.25
CA TYR A 415 -10.26 6.83 19.68
C TYR A 415 -9.52 6.19 18.49
N HIS A 416 -9.28 6.98 17.44
CA HIS A 416 -8.65 6.50 16.22
C HIS A 416 -7.23 5.99 16.50
N GLN A 417 -6.82 4.97 15.76
CA GLN A 417 -5.46 4.45 15.82
C GLN A 417 -4.48 5.52 15.34
N THR A 418 -3.43 5.79 16.11
CA THR A 418 -2.43 6.83 15.84
C THR A 418 -1.15 6.27 15.22
N ASP A 419 -0.86 4.99 15.45
CA ASP A 419 0.24 4.25 14.85
C ASP A 419 -0.05 2.78 14.62
N ASP A 420 0.81 2.09 13.87
CA ASP A 420 0.75 0.64 13.68
C ASP A 420 0.83 -0.10 15.02
N LEU A 421 0.06 -1.19 15.17
CA LEU A 421 0.14 -2.04 16.35
C LEU A 421 0.81 -3.36 16.00
N SER A 422 1.95 -3.62 16.63
CA SER A 422 2.64 -4.91 16.53
C SER A 422 2.82 -5.58 17.87
N LEU A 423 2.55 -6.88 17.90
CA LEU A 423 2.63 -7.74 19.07
C LEU A 423 3.33 -9.03 18.68
N LEU A 424 4.30 -9.47 19.48
CA LEU A 424 4.96 -10.75 19.30
C LEU A 424 5.18 -11.39 20.66
N THR A 425 4.71 -12.63 20.81
CA THR A 425 5.02 -13.47 21.96
C THR A 425 5.62 -14.80 21.52
N VAL A 426 6.59 -15.29 22.28
CA VAL A 426 7.20 -16.61 22.12
C VAL A 426 7.26 -17.26 23.50
N TRP A 427 6.92 -18.54 23.62
CA TRP A 427 6.97 -19.23 24.90
C TRP A 427 7.68 -20.57 24.83
N MET A 428 8.38 -20.88 25.92
CA MET A 428 9.21 -22.07 26.04
C MET A 428 8.38 -23.22 26.61
N PRO A 429 8.30 -24.37 25.91
CA PRO A 429 7.57 -25.54 26.39
C PRO A 429 8.19 -26.16 27.65
#